data_AF-A0AB73H3C4-F1
#
_entry.id   AF-A0AB73H3C4-F1
#
_cell.length_a   1.000
_cell.length_b   1.000
_cell.length_c   1.000
_cell.angle_alpha   90.00
_cell.angle_beta   90.00
_cell.angle_gamma   90.00
#
_symmetry.space_group_name_H-M   'P 1'
#
loop_
_entity.id
_entity.type
_entity.pdbx_description
1 polymer ?
#
loop_
_entity_poly.entity_id
_entity_poly.type
_entity_poly.pdbx_seq_one_letter_code
_entity_poly.pdbx_strand_id
1 'polypeptide(L)'
;MNNSKPQPRDLGRLDAPTISDVRHLGGRGALYLLALVQAFQARTRLAPTREGTHSVLSVLDALGVIRIEPEAGPDIHAIAGDKIAWSYTWPHVPFGELESRLKDYLQSEPQEPPYAEMWLRVWQELVPMEVTAYLRHQLRIHQFPDVFLVELARLLMPYDSRYSLGHWRYACWAAVRSMASISLQYPGNVEILRFTLSNELPRRLRLTQGSLEGKLCFSPSHSLPDCALTSAFSTVATRLGDQYWMSPPTLELI
;
A
#
# COMPACT_ATOMS: atom_id res chain seq x y z
N MET A 1 50.48 -4.46 -15.78
CA MET A 1 49.91 -5.58 -15.01
C MET A 1 48.77 -5.03 -14.17
N ASN A 2 47.53 -5.39 -14.53
CA ASN A 2 46.32 -4.93 -13.85
C ASN A 2 46.22 -5.59 -12.47
N ASN A 3 46.28 -4.79 -11.41
CA ASN A 3 45.91 -5.20 -10.07
C ASN A 3 44.39 -5.11 -9.93
N SER A 4 43.68 -6.17 -10.33
CA SER A 4 42.26 -6.34 -10.03
C SER A 4 42.10 -6.53 -8.52
N LYS A 5 41.54 -5.51 -7.84
CA LYS A 5 41.08 -5.67 -6.46
C LYS A 5 39.97 -6.74 -6.42
N PRO A 6 40.00 -7.69 -5.47
CA PRO A 6 38.89 -8.62 -5.30
C PRO A 6 37.64 -7.86 -4.86
N GLN A 7 36.53 -8.09 -5.58
CA GLN A 7 35.20 -7.66 -5.16
C GLN A 7 34.90 -8.25 -3.76
N PRO A 8 34.36 -7.47 -2.82
CA PRO A 8 33.90 -8.02 -1.56
C PRO A 8 32.75 -8.98 -1.86
N ARG A 9 32.92 -10.25 -1.47
CA ARG A 9 31.82 -11.21 -1.43
C ARG A 9 30.76 -10.63 -0.51
N ASP A 10 29.55 -10.52 -1.04
CA ASP A 10 28.39 -10.09 -0.31
C ASP A 10 28.11 -11.13 0.79
N LEU A 11 28.65 -10.89 1.99
CA LEU A 11 28.31 -11.63 3.18
C LEU A 11 26.89 -11.20 3.52
N GLY A 12 25.92 -12.02 3.08
CA GLY A 12 24.54 -11.93 3.52
C GLY A 12 24.50 -11.71 5.03
N ARG A 13 23.56 -10.89 5.49
CA ARG A 13 23.39 -10.53 6.90
C ARG A 13 23.40 -11.82 7.72
N LEU A 14 24.42 -12.00 8.55
CA LEU A 14 24.69 -13.26 9.28
C LEU A 14 23.52 -13.67 10.21
N ASP A 15 22.62 -12.74 10.50
CA ASP A 15 21.46 -12.92 11.38
C ASP A 15 20.11 -13.11 10.63
N ALA A 16 20.10 -13.11 9.29
CA ALA A 16 18.87 -13.30 8.52
C ALA A 16 18.46 -14.80 8.46
N PRO A 17 17.15 -15.12 8.50
CA PRO A 17 16.71 -16.51 8.38
C PRO A 17 17.15 -17.11 7.04
N THR A 18 17.50 -18.39 7.03
CA THR A 18 17.82 -19.11 5.78
C THR A 18 16.53 -19.40 5.03
N ILE A 19 16.19 -18.56 4.05
CA ILE A 19 15.02 -18.75 3.19
C ILE A 19 15.50 -19.50 1.95
N SER A 20 15.18 -20.78 1.83
CA SER A 20 15.62 -21.60 0.69
C SER A 20 14.57 -21.78 -0.41
N ASP A 21 13.32 -21.37 -0.17
CA ASP A 21 12.19 -21.52 -1.09
C ASP A 21 11.12 -20.45 -0.78
N VAL A 22 10.26 -20.16 -1.75
CA VAL A 22 9.13 -19.23 -1.66
C VAL A 22 8.20 -19.58 -0.49
N ARG A 23 8.02 -20.87 -0.19
CA ARG A 23 7.21 -21.33 0.95
C ARG A 23 7.73 -20.83 2.29
N HIS A 24 9.04 -20.64 2.42
CA HIS A 24 9.67 -20.13 3.65
C HIS A 24 9.45 -18.62 3.84
N LEU A 25 9.00 -17.89 2.82
CA LEU A 25 8.59 -16.49 2.96
C LEU A 25 7.25 -16.34 3.69
N GLY A 26 6.42 -17.39 3.68
CA GLY A 26 5.02 -17.31 4.06
C GLY A 26 4.19 -16.41 3.13
N GLY A 27 2.88 -16.35 3.36
CA GLY A 27 1.95 -15.58 2.52
C GLY A 27 2.31 -14.09 2.44
N ARG A 28 2.53 -13.43 3.58
CA ARG A 28 2.84 -11.98 3.62
C ARG A 28 4.18 -11.64 2.96
N GLY A 29 5.23 -12.42 3.22
CA GLY A 29 6.55 -12.23 2.60
C GLY A 29 6.49 -12.41 1.08
N ALA A 30 5.77 -13.44 0.62
CA ALA A 30 5.56 -13.68 -0.80
C ALA A 30 4.76 -12.55 -1.48
N LEU A 31 3.68 -12.06 -0.85
CA LEU A 31 2.91 -10.92 -1.34
C LEU A 31 3.79 -9.67 -1.50
N TYR A 32 4.61 -9.37 -0.49
CA TYR A 32 5.48 -8.20 -0.49
C TYR A 32 6.55 -8.27 -1.57
N LEU A 33 7.18 -9.44 -1.75
CA LEU A 33 8.17 -9.63 -2.77
C LEU A 33 7.55 -9.57 -4.18
N LEU A 34 6.35 -10.13 -4.36
CA LEU A 34 5.61 -10.04 -5.62
C LEU A 34 5.30 -8.58 -5.96
N ALA A 35 4.79 -7.83 -4.98
CA ALA A 35 4.50 -6.41 -5.14
C ALA A 35 5.77 -5.61 -5.52
N LEU A 36 6.92 -5.91 -4.92
CA LEU A 36 8.19 -5.26 -5.26
C LEU A 36 8.61 -5.53 -6.70
N VAL A 37 8.55 -6.79 -7.13
CA VAL A 37 8.90 -7.19 -8.50
C VAL A 37 7.97 -6.51 -9.52
N GLN A 38 6.67 -6.52 -9.27
CA GLN A 38 5.68 -5.87 -10.13
C GLN A 38 5.88 -4.34 -10.17
N ALA A 39 6.12 -3.71 -9.02
CA ALA A 39 6.39 -2.28 -8.96
C ALA A 39 7.61 -1.88 -9.79
N PHE A 40 8.68 -2.69 -9.72
CA PHE A 40 9.89 -2.47 -10.49
C PHE A 40 9.67 -2.61 -12.00
N GLN A 41 9.05 -3.72 -12.43
CA GLN A 41 8.80 -3.97 -13.86
C GLN A 41 7.82 -2.96 -14.48
N ALA A 42 6.72 -2.65 -13.79
CA ALA A 42 5.69 -1.73 -14.27
C ALA A 42 6.04 -0.24 -14.03
N ARG A 43 7.13 0.04 -13.30
CA ARG A 43 7.55 1.39 -12.88
C ARG A 43 6.45 2.13 -12.11
N THR A 44 5.77 1.41 -11.23
CA THR A 44 4.70 1.95 -10.37
C THR A 44 5.16 2.08 -8.93
N ARG A 45 4.34 2.73 -8.10
CA ARG A 45 4.55 2.74 -6.64
C ARG A 45 4.43 1.32 -6.08
N LEU A 46 5.22 1.00 -5.06
CA LEU A 46 5.13 -0.27 -4.33
C LEU A 46 3.87 -0.30 -3.45
N ALA A 47 3.72 0.69 -2.57
CA ALA A 47 2.60 0.79 -1.65
C ALA A 47 1.83 2.13 -1.83
N PRO A 48 0.64 2.29 -1.22
CA PRO A 48 -0.14 3.53 -1.34
C PRO A 48 0.59 4.76 -0.77
N THR A 49 1.34 4.56 0.31
CA THR A 49 2.11 5.59 1.02
C THR A 49 3.59 5.25 1.06
N ARG A 50 4.44 6.29 1.21
CA ARG A 50 5.90 6.12 1.33
C ARG A 50 6.27 5.34 2.59
N GLU A 51 5.58 5.59 3.70
CA GLU A 51 5.72 4.85 4.95
C GLU A 51 5.43 3.35 4.72
N GLY A 52 4.43 3.06 3.88
CA GLY A 52 4.13 1.72 3.38
C GLY A 52 5.28 1.08 2.63
N THR A 53 5.84 1.79 1.65
CA THR A 53 6.99 1.33 0.88
C THR A 53 8.15 0.98 1.82
N HIS A 54 8.47 1.86 2.78
CA HIS A 54 9.50 1.60 3.77
C HIS A 54 9.21 0.36 4.64
N SER A 55 7.96 0.18 5.08
CA SER A 55 7.56 -0.98 5.88
C SER A 55 7.74 -2.29 5.10
N VAL A 56 7.27 -2.33 3.85
CA VAL A 56 7.42 -3.51 2.97
C VAL A 56 8.90 -3.83 2.74
N LEU A 57 9.70 -2.83 2.37
CA LEU A 57 11.13 -3.02 2.13
C LEU A 57 11.88 -3.47 3.38
N SER A 58 11.55 -2.90 4.55
CA SER A 58 12.16 -3.30 5.81
C SER A 58 11.89 -4.77 6.14
N VAL A 59 10.70 -5.28 5.83
CA VAL A 59 10.36 -6.70 6.04
C VAL A 59 11.17 -7.57 5.08
N LEU A 60 11.24 -7.21 3.79
CA LEU A 60 11.99 -7.98 2.80
C LEU A 60 13.51 -7.98 3.06
N ASP A 61 14.05 -6.86 3.54
CA ASP A 61 15.45 -6.73 3.99
C ASP A 61 15.73 -7.60 5.23
N ALA A 62 14.81 -7.62 6.20
CA ALA A 62 14.92 -8.48 7.37
C ALA A 62 14.84 -9.98 7.02
N LEU A 63 14.09 -10.32 5.97
CA LEU A 63 14.02 -11.67 5.40
C LEU A 63 15.27 -12.03 4.56
N GLY A 64 16.16 -11.07 4.28
CA GLY A 64 17.39 -11.28 3.53
C GLY A 64 17.20 -11.56 2.04
N VAL A 65 15.99 -11.35 1.50
CA VAL A 65 15.71 -11.58 0.07
C VAL A 65 16.04 -10.39 -0.82
N ILE A 66 16.11 -9.21 -0.22
CA ILE A 66 16.66 -8.00 -0.82
C ILE A 66 17.61 -7.33 0.17
N ARG A 67 18.31 -6.30 -0.30
CA ARG A 67 18.99 -5.32 0.54
C ARG A 67 18.54 -3.91 0.18
N ILE A 68 18.32 -3.08 1.20
CA ILE A 68 18.14 -1.63 1.01
C ILE A 68 19.52 -0.97 0.93
N GLU A 69 19.77 -0.24 -0.15
CA GLU A 69 21.08 0.35 -0.43
C GLU A 69 21.10 1.85 -0.08
N PRO A 70 22.22 2.37 0.49
CA PRO A 70 22.35 3.78 0.83
C PRO A 70 22.60 4.68 -0.40
N GLU A 71 23.20 4.14 -1.47
CA GLU A 71 23.56 4.89 -2.68
C GLU A 71 23.23 4.07 -3.94
N ALA A 72 23.09 4.75 -5.09
CA ALA A 72 22.82 4.10 -6.37
C ALA A 72 24.12 3.59 -7.03
N GLY A 73 24.06 2.39 -7.60
CA GLY A 73 25.17 1.62 -8.16
C GLY A 73 24.69 0.76 -9.34
N PRO A 74 25.58 0.01 -10.02
CA PRO A 74 25.27 -0.63 -11.30
C PRO A 74 24.15 -1.68 -11.21
N ASP A 75 24.02 -2.37 -10.07
CA ASP A 75 23.00 -3.42 -9.83
C ASP A 75 21.87 -2.94 -8.90
N ILE A 76 21.68 -1.62 -8.79
CA ILE A 76 20.77 -1.01 -7.82
C ILE A 76 19.49 -0.56 -8.51
N HIS A 77 18.38 -1.06 -8.01
CA HIS A 77 17.04 -0.77 -8.48
C HIS A 77 16.42 0.38 -7.67
N ALA A 78 15.59 1.20 -8.31
CA ALA A 78 14.88 2.29 -7.65
C ALA A 78 13.37 2.13 -7.80
N ILE A 79 12.63 2.37 -6.72
CA ILE A 79 11.17 2.41 -6.76
C ILE A 79 10.70 3.77 -7.28
N ALA A 80 9.76 3.74 -8.23
CA ALA A 80 9.16 4.94 -8.79
C ALA A 80 8.48 5.79 -7.68
N GLY A 81 8.82 7.08 -7.63
CA GLY A 81 8.25 8.04 -6.67
C GLY A 81 8.99 8.16 -5.34
N ASP A 82 9.54 7.07 -4.80
CA ASP A 82 10.13 7.07 -3.45
C ASP A 82 11.67 7.19 -3.43
N LYS A 83 12.35 7.01 -4.58
CA LYS A 83 13.82 7.07 -4.73
C LYS A 83 14.58 6.16 -3.74
N ILE A 84 13.95 5.08 -3.28
CA ILE A 84 14.60 4.10 -2.41
C ILE A 84 15.34 3.10 -3.30
N ALA A 85 16.64 2.99 -3.05
CA ALA A 85 17.56 2.08 -3.72
C ALA A 85 17.50 0.70 -3.06
N TRP A 86 17.43 -0.37 -3.85
CA TRP A 86 17.45 -1.75 -3.36
C TRP A 86 18.14 -2.69 -4.35
N SER A 87 18.65 -3.81 -3.86
CA SER A 87 19.28 -4.87 -4.65
C SER A 87 18.67 -6.23 -4.31
N TYR A 88 18.60 -7.14 -5.28
CA TYR A 88 18.12 -8.50 -5.05
C TYR A 88 19.26 -9.38 -4.54
N THR A 89 19.09 -9.99 -3.37
CA THR A 89 20.16 -10.74 -2.70
C THR A 89 19.86 -12.22 -2.55
N TRP A 90 18.69 -12.68 -2.98
CA TRP A 90 18.24 -14.04 -2.72
C TRP A 90 18.83 -15.04 -3.73
N PRO A 91 19.74 -15.95 -3.31
CA PRO A 91 20.48 -16.78 -4.27
C PRO A 91 19.70 -18.02 -4.76
N HIS A 92 18.63 -18.39 -4.06
CA HIS A 92 17.92 -19.66 -4.29
C HIS A 92 16.91 -19.60 -5.43
N VAL A 93 16.42 -18.40 -5.77
CA VAL A 93 15.44 -18.19 -6.83
C VAL A 93 15.99 -17.12 -7.79
N PRO A 94 16.18 -17.43 -9.07
CA PRO A 94 16.58 -16.42 -10.05
C PRO A 94 15.52 -15.31 -10.17
N PHE A 95 15.95 -14.05 -10.24
CA PHE A 95 15.03 -12.91 -10.33
C PHE A 95 14.05 -13.01 -11.52
N GLY A 96 14.50 -13.54 -12.66
CA GLY A 96 13.67 -13.70 -13.86
C GLY A 96 12.52 -14.70 -13.72
N GLU A 97 12.60 -15.64 -12.77
CA GLU A 97 11.55 -16.64 -12.49
C GLU A 97 10.72 -16.28 -11.26
N LEU A 98 11.08 -15.19 -10.56
CA LEU A 98 10.56 -14.89 -9.24
C LEU A 98 9.06 -14.58 -9.28
N GLU A 99 8.61 -13.79 -10.26
CA GLU A 99 7.22 -13.38 -10.35
C GLU A 99 6.26 -14.57 -10.56
N SER A 100 6.59 -15.49 -11.47
CA SER A 100 5.75 -16.66 -11.73
C SER A 100 5.68 -17.57 -10.52
N ARG A 101 6.82 -17.89 -9.90
CA ARG A 101 6.87 -18.74 -8.70
C ARG A 101 6.09 -18.14 -7.52
N LEU A 102 6.15 -16.83 -7.34
CA LEU A 102 5.39 -16.14 -6.28
C LEU A 102 3.88 -16.17 -6.54
N LYS A 103 3.46 -15.96 -7.80
CA LYS A 103 2.04 -16.09 -8.17
C LYS A 103 1.53 -17.51 -7.95
N ASP A 104 2.27 -18.50 -8.42
CA ASP A 104 1.91 -19.92 -8.28
C ASP A 104 1.78 -20.32 -6.80
N TYR A 105 2.72 -19.87 -5.97
CA TYR A 105 2.64 -20.06 -4.52
C TYR A 105 1.39 -19.38 -3.94
N LEU A 106 1.22 -18.07 -4.14
CA LEU A 106 0.10 -17.31 -3.56
C LEU A 106 -1.28 -17.82 -4.00
N GLN A 107 -1.38 -18.39 -5.21
CA GLN A 107 -2.62 -18.94 -5.76
C GLN A 107 -2.88 -20.41 -5.37
N SER A 108 -1.97 -21.05 -4.62
CA SER A 108 -2.10 -22.42 -4.14
C SER A 108 -2.24 -22.47 -2.62
N GLU A 109 -1.15 -22.66 -1.89
CA GLU A 109 -1.12 -22.95 -0.45
C GLU A 109 -1.76 -21.83 0.41
N PRO A 110 -1.51 -20.53 0.15
CA PRO A 110 -2.10 -19.45 0.93
C PRO A 110 -3.57 -19.17 0.67
N GLN A 111 -4.25 -19.99 -0.15
CA GLN A 111 -5.71 -19.93 -0.32
C GLN A 111 -6.45 -20.74 0.76
N GLU A 112 -5.72 -21.50 1.59
CA GLU A 112 -6.33 -22.34 2.63
C GLU A 112 -6.78 -21.50 3.85
N PRO A 113 -7.80 -21.98 4.61
CA PRO A 113 -8.35 -21.28 5.77
C PRO A 113 -7.33 -20.76 6.81
N PRO A 114 -6.19 -21.42 7.08
CA PRO A 114 -5.18 -20.91 8.02
C PRO A 114 -4.60 -19.54 7.64
N TYR A 115 -4.65 -19.16 6.36
CA TYR A 115 -4.16 -17.87 5.87
C TYR A 115 -5.23 -16.77 5.89
N ALA A 116 -6.51 -17.11 6.13
CA ALA A 116 -7.60 -16.15 6.04
C ALA A 116 -7.45 -14.99 7.04
N GLU A 117 -7.04 -15.29 8.28
CA GLU A 117 -6.74 -14.24 9.27
C GLU A 117 -5.56 -13.36 8.86
N MET A 118 -4.54 -13.94 8.22
CA MET A 118 -3.39 -13.19 7.72
C MET A 118 -3.84 -12.19 6.66
N TRP A 119 -4.66 -12.64 5.70
CA TRP A 119 -5.16 -11.78 4.64
C TRP A 119 -6.13 -10.72 5.13
N LEU A 120 -6.98 -11.05 6.11
CA LEU A 120 -7.81 -10.05 6.76
C LEU A 120 -6.96 -8.94 7.42
N ARG A 121 -5.88 -9.31 8.12
CA ARG A 121 -4.96 -8.33 8.72
C ARG A 121 -4.27 -7.48 7.65
N VAL A 122 -3.81 -8.09 6.56
CA VAL A 122 -3.22 -7.34 5.43
C VAL A 122 -4.24 -6.37 4.84
N TRP A 123 -5.49 -6.78 4.65
CA TRP A 123 -6.54 -5.89 4.16
C TRP A 123 -6.78 -4.71 5.10
N GLN A 124 -6.90 -4.97 6.40
CA GLN A 124 -7.08 -3.96 7.44
C GLN A 124 -5.92 -2.97 7.51
N GLU A 125 -4.70 -3.40 7.24
CA GLU A 125 -3.51 -2.54 7.16
C GLU A 125 -3.47 -1.71 5.87
N LEU A 126 -3.95 -2.25 4.74
CA LEU A 126 -3.96 -1.53 3.46
C LEU A 126 -4.99 -0.40 3.41
N VAL A 127 -6.18 -0.60 3.98
CA VAL A 127 -7.25 0.41 3.99
C VAL A 127 -6.78 1.79 4.48
N PRO A 128 -6.20 1.97 5.68
CA PRO A 128 -5.77 3.29 6.16
C PRO A 128 -4.69 3.92 5.27
N MET A 129 -3.84 3.12 4.64
CA MET A 129 -2.81 3.60 3.72
C MET A 129 -3.43 4.16 2.45
N GLU A 130 -4.40 3.45 1.87
CA GLU A 130 -5.14 3.90 0.69
C GLU A 130 -5.95 5.16 0.98
N VAL A 131 -6.66 5.20 2.11
CA VAL A 131 -7.44 6.39 2.52
C VAL A 131 -6.52 7.60 2.70
N THR A 132 -5.35 7.41 3.32
CA THR A 132 -4.35 8.47 3.50
C THR A 132 -3.80 8.96 2.16
N ALA A 133 -3.44 8.04 1.26
CA ALA A 133 -2.95 8.38 -0.07
C ALA A 133 -4.00 9.16 -0.88
N TYR A 134 -5.27 8.74 -0.81
CA TYR A 134 -6.37 9.39 -1.51
C TYR A 134 -6.69 10.79 -0.95
N LEU A 135 -6.75 10.94 0.39
CA LEU A 135 -6.96 12.26 0.99
C LEU A 135 -5.84 13.24 0.62
N ARG A 136 -4.58 12.78 0.69
CA ARG A 136 -3.43 13.58 0.26
C ARG A 136 -3.55 14.02 -1.20
N HIS A 137 -4.00 13.14 -2.08
CA HIS A 137 -4.27 13.49 -3.47
C HIS A 137 -5.37 14.54 -3.61
N GLN A 138 -6.49 14.40 -2.90
CA GLN A 138 -7.58 15.40 -2.91
C GLN A 138 -7.10 16.77 -2.39
N LEU A 139 -6.34 16.81 -1.30
CA LEU A 139 -5.77 18.04 -0.76
C LEU A 139 -4.88 18.75 -1.78
N ARG A 140 -4.02 18.00 -2.49
CA ARG A 140 -3.12 18.54 -3.52
C ARG A 140 -3.84 19.14 -4.72
N ILE A 141 -4.96 18.54 -5.17
CA ILE A 141 -5.79 19.10 -6.24
C ILE A 141 -6.24 20.54 -5.89
N HIS A 142 -6.54 20.78 -4.61
CA HIS A 142 -6.97 22.08 -4.09
C HIS A 142 -5.84 22.90 -3.46
N GLN A 143 -4.58 22.51 -3.67
CA GLN A 143 -3.37 23.19 -3.14
C GLN A 143 -3.34 23.34 -1.61
N PHE A 144 -4.02 22.45 -0.89
CA PHE A 144 -3.98 22.44 0.57
C PHE A 144 -2.72 21.71 1.09
N PRO A 145 -2.10 22.19 2.18
CA PRO A 145 -0.96 21.54 2.79
C PRO A 145 -1.29 20.18 3.42
N ASP A 146 -0.32 19.27 3.40
CA ASP A 146 -0.44 17.91 3.95
C ASP A 146 -0.67 17.89 5.48
N VAL A 147 -0.53 19.03 6.19
CA VAL A 147 -0.84 19.16 7.63
C VAL A 147 -2.28 18.74 7.97
N PHE A 148 -3.21 18.85 7.04
CA PHE A 148 -4.60 18.43 7.24
C PHE A 148 -4.80 16.91 7.33
N LEU A 149 -3.79 16.11 6.96
CA LEU A 149 -3.84 14.65 7.13
C LEU A 149 -3.94 14.21 8.60
N VAL A 150 -3.54 15.07 9.54
CA VAL A 150 -3.68 14.79 10.98
C VAL A 150 -5.13 14.56 11.39
N GLU A 151 -6.09 15.17 10.70
CA GLU A 151 -7.51 15.02 10.99
C GLU A 151 -8.02 13.62 10.62
N LEU A 152 -7.45 13.01 9.59
CA LEU A 152 -7.76 11.65 9.20
C LEU A 152 -7.20 10.63 10.21
N ALA A 153 -6.00 10.84 10.73
CA ALA A 153 -5.37 9.93 11.68
C ALA A 153 -6.23 9.69 12.93
N ARG A 154 -6.98 10.71 13.38
CA ARG A 154 -7.92 10.60 14.51
C ARG A 154 -9.13 9.71 14.21
N LEU A 155 -9.54 9.61 12.94
CA LEU A 155 -10.72 8.85 12.50
C LEU A 155 -10.39 7.40 12.13
N LEU A 156 -9.13 7.13 11.75
CA LEU A 156 -8.67 5.78 11.40
C LEU A 156 -8.39 4.89 12.64
N MET A 157 -8.49 5.44 13.85
CA MET A 157 -8.28 4.74 15.13
C MET A 157 -9.62 4.48 15.85
N PRO A 158 -9.98 3.24 16.22
CA PRO A 158 -9.49 1.95 15.73
C PRO A 158 -10.26 1.57 14.46
N TYR A 159 -9.53 1.20 13.40
CA TYR A 159 -9.98 0.69 12.09
C TYR A 159 -11.47 0.39 12.03
N ASP A 160 -12.25 1.39 11.64
CA ASP A 160 -13.70 1.24 11.56
C ASP A 160 -14.03 0.34 10.36
N SER A 161 -14.02 -0.97 10.62
CA SER A 161 -14.31 -2.04 9.67
C SER A 161 -15.76 -2.01 9.17
N ARG A 162 -16.54 -0.99 9.51
CA ARG A 162 -17.88 -0.78 8.97
C ARG A 162 -17.86 -0.14 7.59
N TYR A 163 -16.75 0.48 7.18
CA TYR A 163 -16.68 1.22 5.92
C TYR A 163 -15.74 0.56 4.92
N SER A 164 -16.25 0.33 3.71
CA SER A 164 -15.41 0.01 2.55
C SER A 164 -14.51 1.18 2.16
N LEU A 165 -13.46 0.88 1.40
CA LEU A 165 -12.52 1.88 0.91
C LEU A 165 -13.21 2.90 0.00
N GLY A 166 -14.21 2.49 -0.78
CA GLY A 166 -15.00 3.40 -1.61
C GLY A 166 -15.81 4.41 -0.80
N HIS A 167 -16.34 4.04 0.37
CA HIS A 167 -17.00 4.98 1.29
C HIS A 167 -16.02 6.03 1.81
N TRP A 168 -14.80 5.61 2.18
CA TRP A 168 -13.74 6.53 2.59
C TRP A 168 -13.34 7.48 1.47
N ARG A 169 -13.16 6.98 0.23
CA ARG A 169 -12.84 7.82 -0.93
C ARG A 169 -13.93 8.87 -1.18
N TYR A 170 -15.20 8.48 -1.13
CA TYR A 170 -16.31 9.44 -1.21
C TYR A 170 -16.23 10.50 -0.10
N ALA A 171 -16.06 10.08 1.15
CA ALA A 171 -16.00 11.01 2.28
C ALA A 171 -14.85 12.01 2.16
N CYS A 172 -13.65 11.56 1.78
CA CYS A 172 -12.51 12.43 1.51
C CYS A 172 -12.78 13.42 0.37
N TRP A 173 -13.31 12.94 -0.75
CA TRP A 173 -13.65 13.77 -1.91
C TRP A 173 -14.67 14.88 -1.57
N ALA A 174 -15.70 14.53 -0.81
CA ALA A 174 -16.74 15.46 -0.40
C ALA A 174 -16.22 16.48 0.62
N ALA A 175 -15.50 16.01 1.64
CA ALA A 175 -14.99 16.86 2.71
C ALA A 175 -13.98 17.90 2.19
N VAL A 176 -13.06 17.51 1.29
CA VAL A 176 -12.09 18.46 0.71
C VAL A 176 -12.78 19.50 -0.18
N ARG A 177 -13.85 19.15 -0.91
CA ARG A 177 -14.66 20.13 -1.65
C ARG A 177 -15.38 21.11 -0.73
N SER A 178 -15.90 20.63 0.40
CA SER A 178 -16.46 21.52 1.43
C SER A 178 -15.38 22.47 1.97
N MET A 179 -14.17 21.99 2.26
CA MET A 179 -13.06 22.87 2.64
C MET A 179 -12.72 23.89 1.55
N ALA A 180 -12.65 23.47 0.28
CA ALA A 180 -12.39 24.37 -0.85
C ALA A 180 -13.44 25.48 -0.94
N SER A 181 -14.73 25.14 -0.80
CA SER A 181 -15.80 26.13 -0.75
C SER A 181 -15.66 27.10 0.42
N ILE A 182 -15.30 26.62 1.61
CA ILE A 182 -15.09 27.45 2.81
C ILE A 182 -13.86 28.35 2.65
N SER A 183 -12.78 27.88 2.02
CA SER A 183 -11.57 28.69 1.80
C SER A 183 -11.82 29.92 0.93
N LEU A 184 -12.82 29.87 0.03
CA LEU A 184 -13.21 31.02 -0.78
C LEU A 184 -13.98 32.08 0.04
N GLN A 185 -14.70 31.66 1.08
CA GLN A 185 -15.46 32.54 1.97
C GLN A 185 -14.59 33.11 3.09
N TYR A 186 -13.60 32.34 3.56
CA TYR A 186 -12.71 32.70 4.67
C TYR A 186 -11.23 32.46 4.30
N PRO A 187 -10.64 33.28 3.41
CA PRO A 187 -9.27 33.08 2.95
C PRO A 187 -8.25 33.12 4.10
N GLY A 188 -7.31 32.17 4.10
CA GLY A 188 -6.22 32.11 5.08
C GLY A 188 -6.60 31.63 6.48
N ASN A 189 -7.88 31.40 6.78
CA ASN A 189 -8.32 30.88 8.07
C ASN A 189 -8.08 29.36 8.13
N VAL A 190 -6.92 28.93 8.61
CA VAL A 190 -6.56 27.50 8.69
C VAL A 190 -7.43 26.74 9.68
N GLU A 191 -7.87 27.39 10.77
CA GLU A 191 -8.66 26.75 11.83
C GLU A 191 -10.07 26.40 11.35
N ILE A 192 -10.72 27.27 10.57
CA ILE A 192 -12.05 26.95 10.01
C ILE A 192 -11.95 25.81 8.98
N LEU A 193 -10.85 25.72 8.23
CA LEU A 193 -10.62 24.62 7.29
C LEU A 193 -10.38 23.30 8.03
N ARG A 194 -9.58 23.32 9.10
CA ARG A 194 -9.38 22.16 9.98
C ARG A 194 -10.71 21.68 10.54
N PHE A 195 -11.47 22.60 11.16
CA PHE A 195 -12.80 22.32 11.68
C PHE A 195 -13.76 21.75 10.62
N THR A 196 -13.72 22.29 9.41
CA THR A 196 -14.55 21.80 8.29
C THR A 196 -14.21 20.35 7.97
N LEU A 197 -12.91 20.03 7.83
CA LEU A 197 -12.47 18.66 7.54
C LEU A 197 -12.86 17.68 8.64
N SER A 198 -12.57 18.03 9.90
CA SER A 198 -12.82 17.18 11.06
C SER A 198 -14.31 16.87 11.25
N ASN A 199 -15.21 17.78 10.84
CA ASN A 199 -16.66 17.57 10.93
C ASN A 199 -17.24 16.89 9.70
N GLU A 200 -16.80 17.26 8.50
CA GLU A 200 -17.37 16.71 7.26
C GLU A 200 -16.97 15.26 7.04
N LEU A 201 -15.72 14.85 7.30
CA LEU A 201 -15.30 13.45 7.13
C LEU A 201 -16.22 12.44 7.87
N PRO A 202 -16.39 12.52 9.20
CA PRO A 202 -17.24 11.57 9.92
C PRO A 202 -18.72 11.75 9.58
N ARG A 203 -19.17 12.97 9.26
CA ARG A 203 -20.54 13.21 8.78
C ARG A 203 -20.82 12.47 7.48
N ARG A 204 -19.90 12.54 6.51
CA ARG A 204 -20.04 11.88 5.20
C ARG A 204 -20.02 10.36 5.32
N LEU A 205 -19.12 9.81 6.15
CA LEU A 205 -19.11 8.38 6.43
C LEU A 205 -20.43 7.89 7.02
N ARG A 206 -20.99 8.59 8.01
CA ARG A 206 -22.31 8.21 8.57
C ARG A 206 -23.43 8.20 7.52
N LEU A 207 -23.39 9.10 6.54
CA LEU A 207 -24.37 9.12 5.44
C LEU A 207 -24.26 7.88 4.55
N THR A 208 -23.08 7.27 4.43
CA THR A 208 -22.90 6.08 3.59
C THR A 208 -23.49 4.82 4.20
N GLN A 209 -23.62 4.75 5.54
CA GLN A 209 -24.21 3.58 6.23
C GLN A 209 -25.67 3.32 5.86
N GLY A 210 -26.39 4.33 5.35
CA GLY A 210 -27.77 4.20 4.89
C GLY A 210 -27.92 4.11 3.37
N SER A 211 -26.83 4.08 2.60
CA SER A 211 -26.87 4.13 1.13
C SER A 211 -26.63 2.75 0.52
N LEU A 212 -27.72 2.13 0.06
CA LEU A 212 -27.69 0.79 -0.57
C LEU A 212 -27.28 0.82 -2.06
N GLU A 213 -27.24 2.00 -2.70
CA GLU A 213 -27.21 2.12 -4.18
C GLU A 213 -25.85 2.55 -4.76
N GLY A 214 -24.73 2.41 -4.05
CA GLY A 214 -23.40 2.71 -4.59
C GLY A 214 -23.12 4.19 -4.91
N LYS A 215 -24.09 5.10 -4.74
CA LYS A 215 -23.95 6.55 -5.01
C LYS A 215 -22.93 7.25 -4.10
N LEU A 216 -22.69 6.71 -2.91
CA LEU A 216 -21.75 7.25 -1.92
C LEU A 216 -20.51 6.37 -1.74
N CYS A 217 -20.21 5.52 -2.73
CA CYS A 217 -19.07 4.59 -2.70
C CYS A 217 -18.28 4.74 -4.01
N PHE A 218 -17.06 5.25 -3.93
CA PHE A 218 -16.23 5.48 -5.11
C PHE A 218 -15.26 4.33 -5.33
N SER A 219 -15.56 3.47 -6.30
CA SER A 219 -14.54 2.60 -6.91
C SER A 219 -13.58 3.45 -7.75
N PRO A 220 -12.29 3.06 -7.91
CA PRO A 220 -11.41 3.72 -8.86
C PRO A 220 -11.99 3.72 -10.29
N SER A 221 -12.53 4.86 -10.72
CA SER A 221 -12.87 5.10 -12.12
C SER A 221 -11.60 5.46 -12.89
N HIS A 222 -11.14 4.55 -13.77
CA HIS A 222 -10.19 4.77 -14.87
C HIS A 222 -9.16 5.92 -14.69
N SER A 223 -7.93 5.64 -14.22
CA SER A 223 -6.68 6.31 -14.71
C SER A 223 -5.41 6.16 -13.83
N LEU A 224 -5.32 5.31 -12.81
CA LEU A 224 -4.04 5.11 -12.11
C LEU A 224 -3.83 3.65 -11.72
N PRO A 225 -2.61 3.10 -11.85
CA PRO A 225 -2.23 1.93 -11.08
C PRO A 225 -2.21 2.33 -9.59
N ASP A 226 -3.18 1.84 -8.82
CA ASP A 226 -3.24 2.00 -7.36
C ASP A 226 -2.24 1.02 -6.71
N CYS A 227 -0.94 1.30 -6.90
CA CYS A 227 0.24 0.57 -6.41
C CYS A 227 0.30 -0.96 -6.61
N ALA A 228 1.52 -1.51 -6.64
CA ALA A 228 1.70 -2.93 -6.88
C ALA A 228 1.17 -3.80 -5.73
N LEU A 229 1.29 -3.33 -4.49
CA LEU A 229 0.86 -4.08 -3.30
C LEU A 229 -0.65 -4.31 -3.27
N THR A 230 -1.44 -3.26 -3.48
CA THR A 230 -2.91 -3.36 -3.51
C THR A 230 -3.38 -4.20 -4.70
N SER A 231 -2.75 -4.03 -5.86
CA SER A 231 -3.02 -4.87 -7.03
C SER A 231 -2.75 -6.35 -6.76
N ALA A 232 -1.56 -6.69 -6.26
CA ALA A 232 -1.19 -8.08 -5.95
C ALA A 232 -2.09 -8.68 -4.87
N PHE A 233 -2.44 -7.90 -3.84
CA PHE A 233 -3.33 -8.36 -2.78
C PHE A 233 -4.74 -8.69 -3.31
N SER A 234 -5.36 -7.74 -4.01
CA SER A 234 -6.76 -7.84 -4.47
C SER A 234 -6.95 -8.84 -5.61
N THR A 235 -5.92 -9.10 -6.43
CA THR A 235 -6.05 -9.94 -7.64
C THR A 235 -5.34 -11.29 -7.54
N VAL A 236 -4.22 -11.37 -6.82
CA VAL A 236 -3.42 -12.60 -6.73
C VAL A 236 -3.63 -13.30 -5.39
N ALA A 237 -3.50 -12.59 -4.28
CA ALA A 237 -3.52 -13.21 -2.95
C ALA A 237 -4.93 -13.58 -2.46
N THR A 238 -5.96 -12.78 -2.73
CA THR A 238 -7.31 -12.94 -2.13
C THR A 238 -8.47 -12.95 -3.11
N ARG A 239 -8.22 -12.74 -4.41
CA ARG A 239 -9.24 -12.68 -5.49
C ARG A 239 -10.43 -11.74 -5.23
N LEU A 240 -10.31 -10.80 -4.30
CA LEU A 240 -11.35 -9.83 -3.95
C LEU A 240 -11.81 -8.99 -5.15
N GLY A 241 -10.89 -8.65 -6.06
CA GLY A 241 -11.19 -7.79 -7.21
C GLY A 241 -11.88 -6.49 -6.77
N ASP A 242 -13.07 -6.22 -7.31
CA ASP A 242 -13.86 -5.04 -6.95
C ASP A 242 -14.32 -5.02 -5.48
N GLN A 243 -14.45 -6.18 -4.83
CA GLN A 243 -14.86 -6.28 -3.43
C GLN A 243 -13.84 -5.62 -2.49
N TYR A 244 -12.58 -5.54 -2.90
CA TYR A 244 -11.55 -4.80 -2.15
C TYR A 244 -11.96 -3.33 -1.93
N TRP A 245 -12.63 -2.73 -2.91
CA TRP A 245 -13.07 -1.33 -2.88
C TRP A 245 -14.47 -1.19 -2.30
N MET A 246 -15.35 -2.11 -2.64
CA MET A 246 -16.79 -1.99 -2.38
C MET A 246 -17.21 -2.53 -1.03
N SER A 247 -16.44 -3.46 -0.46
CA SER A 247 -16.73 -4.11 0.81
C SER A 247 -15.75 -3.70 1.90
N PRO A 248 -16.19 -3.63 3.16
CA PRO A 248 -15.27 -3.52 4.28
C PRO A 248 -14.43 -4.79 4.46
N PRO A 249 -13.25 -4.71 5.11
CA PRO A 249 -12.49 -5.88 5.48
C PRO A 249 -13.29 -6.85 6.37
N THR A 250 -13.56 -8.04 5.86
CA THR A 250 -14.29 -9.11 6.56
C THR A 250 -13.71 -10.47 6.20
N LEU A 251 -13.75 -11.40 7.15
CA LEU A 251 -13.26 -12.77 6.95
C LEU A 251 -14.10 -13.55 5.94
N GLU A 252 -15.39 -13.23 5.80
CA GLU A 252 -16.31 -13.93 4.90
C GLU A 252 -15.96 -13.78 3.40
N LEU A 253 -15.16 -12.77 3.06
CA LEU A 253 -14.74 -12.47 1.69
C LEU A 253 -13.30 -12.91 1.39
N ILE A 254 -12.61 -13.50 2.38
CA ILE A 254 -11.26 -14.04 2.25
C ILE A 254 -11.33 -15.55 2.07
#